data_AF-A0A2Z3KED1-F1
#
_entry.id   AF-A0A2Z3KED1-F1
#
_cell.length_a   1.000
_cell.length_b   1.000
_cell.length_c   1.000
_cell.angle_alpha   90.00
_cell.angle_beta   90.00
_cell.angle_gamma   90.00
#
_symmetry.space_group_name_H-M   'P 1'
#
loop_
_entity.id
_entity.type
_entity.pdbx_description
1 polymer ?
#
loop_
_entity_poly.entity_id
_entity_poly.type
_entity_poly.pdbx_seq_one_letter_code
_entity_poly.pdbx_strand_id
1 'polypeptide(L)'
;MQRDKNADRRLELNRQISYKESQLDELNQEKQQYTRQIEHYQEEMNRLYREEEELYYHIEQSGRSLGWNASSWREVRRAILGFSRSQLEQMEQDFRNEAVQLQDEIETAQKERDALPWD
;
A
#
# COMPACT_ATOMS: atom_id res chain seq x y z
N MET A 1 -45.68 21.54 8.45
CA MET A 1 -44.68 20.59 9.00
C MET A 1 -43.36 21.31 9.07
N GLN A 2 -42.90 21.63 10.27
CA GLN A 2 -41.61 22.27 10.50
C GLN A 2 -40.55 21.17 10.31
N ARG A 3 -39.68 21.30 9.30
CA ARG A 3 -38.56 20.37 9.12
C ARG A 3 -37.70 20.39 10.38
N ASP A 4 -37.52 19.25 11.01
CA ASP A 4 -36.55 19.10 12.10
C ASP A 4 -35.15 19.28 11.50
N LYS A 5 -34.54 20.44 11.77
CA LYS A 5 -33.19 20.77 11.30
C LYS A 5 -32.13 19.81 11.86
N ASN A 6 -32.39 19.21 13.03
CA ASN A 6 -31.50 18.24 13.64
C ASN A 6 -31.60 16.89 12.91
N ALA A 7 -32.80 16.46 12.49
CA ALA A 7 -32.96 15.30 11.61
C ALA A 7 -32.23 15.49 10.27
N ASP A 8 -32.38 16.65 9.62
CA ASP A 8 -31.67 16.94 8.36
C ASP A 8 -30.13 16.93 8.57
N ARG A 9 -29.63 17.49 9.68
CA ARG A 9 -28.20 17.48 10.00
C ARG A 9 -27.68 16.07 10.32
N ARG A 10 -28.44 15.25 11.05
CA ARG A 10 -28.11 13.83 11.30
C ARG A 10 -28.01 13.04 10.00
N LEU A 11 -28.95 13.25 9.07
CA LEU A 11 -28.93 12.60 7.77
C LEU A 11 -27.68 12.97 6.97
N GLU A 12 -27.29 14.24 7.00
CA GLU A 12 -26.06 14.70 6.33
C GLU A 12 -24.81 14.07 6.96
N LEU A 13 -24.71 14.07 8.29
CA LEU A 13 -23.59 13.43 8.99
C LEU A 13 -23.52 11.92 8.73
N ASN A 14 -24.66 11.23 8.67
CA ASN A 14 -24.70 9.80 8.30
C ASN A 14 -24.17 9.57 6.89
N ARG A 15 -24.51 10.43 5.92
CA ARG A 15 -23.96 10.32 4.55
C ARG A 15 -22.46 10.54 4.53
N GLN A 16 -21.97 11.50 5.31
CA GLN A 16 -20.53 11.76 5.43
C GLN A 16 -19.80 10.58 6.05
N ILE A 17 -20.33 10.01 7.14
CA ILE A 17 -19.80 8.80 7.78
C ILE A 17 -19.74 7.66 6.76
N SER A 18 -20.85 7.33 6.11
CA SER A 18 -20.89 6.21 5.15
C SER A 18 -19.97 6.43 3.95
N TYR A 19 -19.84 7.68 3.47
CA TYR A 19 -18.88 8.01 2.42
C TYR A 19 -17.45 7.75 2.88
N LYS A 20 -17.08 8.19 4.09
CA LYS A 20 -15.74 8.00 4.64
C LYS A 20 -15.42 6.54 4.95
N GLU A 21 -16.41 5.76 5.41
CA GLU A 21 -16.29 4.32 5.56
C GLU A 21 -16.00 3.63 4.22
N SER A 22 -16.70 4.04 3.13
CA SER A 22 -16.39 3.55 1.78
C SER A 22 -14.98 3.91 1.34
N GLN A 23 -14.51 5.14 1.62
CA GLN A 23 -13.13 5.54 1.31
C GLN A 23 -12.11 4.68 2.07
N LEU A 24 -12.38 4.34 3.33
CA LEU A 24 -11.50 3.47 4.12
C LEU A 24 -11.46 2.04 3.57
N ASP A 25 -12.61 1.52 3.12
CA ASP A 25 -12.68 0.21 2.47
C ASP A 25 -11.92 0.18 1.14
N GLU A 26 -12.08 1.21 0.32
CA GLU A 26 -11.35 1.39 -0.94
C GLU A 26 -9.83 1.47 -0.69
N LEU A 27 -9.41 2.27 0.29
CA LEU A 27 -8.01 2.41 0.69
C LEU A 27 -7.41 1.05 1.11
N ASN A 28 -8.15 0.25 1.88
CA ASN A 28 -7.71 -1.08 2.28
C ASN A 28 -7.61 -2.05 1.10
N GLN A 29 -8.54 -1.97 0.14
CA GLN A 29 -8.47 -2.78 -1.08
C GLN A 29 -7.25 -2.39 -1.93
N GLU A 30 -7.00 -1.09 -2.10
CA GLU A 30 -5.86 -0.57 -2.83
C GLU A 30 -4.55 -1.01 -2.18
N LYS A 31 -4.43 -0.86 -0.85
CA LYS A 31 -3.29 -1.37 -0.09
C LYS A 31 -3.01 -2.84 -0.39
N GLN A 32 -4.03 -3.70 -0.31
CA GLN A 32 -3.87 -5.12 -0.60
C GLN A 32 -3.44 -5.40 -2.04
N GLN A 33 -3.94 -4.61 -3.01
CA GLN A 33 -3.52 -4.74 -4.40
C GLN A 33 -2.04 -4.41 -4.57
N TYR A 34 -1.57 -3.30 -4.00
CA TYR A 34 -0.16 -2.94 -4.09
C TYR A 34 0.75 -3.92 -3.36
N THR A 35 0.38 -4.40 -2.17
CA THR A 35 1.14 -5.45 -1.48
C THR A 35 1.33 -6.67 -2.39
N ARG A 36 0.26 -7.17 -3.01
CA ARG A 36 0.33 -8.30 -3.95
C ARG A 36 1.21 -8.01 -5.16
N GLN A 37 1.11 -6.80 -5.74
CA GLN A 37 1.94 -6.42 -6.89
C GLN A 37 3.43 -6.39 -6.54
N ILE A 38 3.78 -5.90 -5.35
CA ILE A 38 5.17 -5.83 -4.92
C ILE A 38 5.70 -7.21 -4.55
N GLU A 39 4.91 -8.05 -3.88
CA GLU A 39 5.27 -9.45 -3.64
C GLU A 39 5.55 -10.17 -4.96
N HIS A 40 4.67 -10.02 -5.95
CA HIS A 40 4.87 -10.60 -7.27
C HIS A 40 6.14 -10.08 -7.96
N TYR A 41 6.39 -8.77 -7.90
CA TYR A 41 7.63 -8.19 -8.41
C TYR A 41 8.87 -8.79 -7.73
N GLN A 42 8.84 -8.97 -6.41
CA GLN A 42 9.95 -9.57 -5.67
C GLN A 42 10.17 -11.04 -6.05
N GLU A 43 9.10 -11.80 -6.27
CA GLU A 43 9.17 -13.19 -6.74
C GLU A 43 9.80 -13.28 -8.14
N GLU A 44 9.33 -12.47 -9.09
CA GLU A 44 9.88 -12.44 -10.46
C GLU A 44 11.34 -11.99 -10.47
N MET A 45 11.68 -10.96 -9.70
CA MET A 45 13.09 -10.53 -9.57
C MET A 45 13.96 -11.64 -8.99
N ASN A 46 13.50 -12.33 -7.93
CA ASN A 46 14.24 -13.45 -7.35
C ASN A 46 14.41 -14.61 -8.33
N ARG A 47 13.41 -14.88 -9.17
CA ARG A 47 13.49 -15.88 -10.23
C ARG A 47 14.54 -15.49 -11.28
N LEU A 48 14.47 -14.26 -11.81
CA LEU A 48 15.43 -13.75 -12.80
C LEU A 48 16.87 -13.81 -12.27
N TYR A 49 17.09 -13.46 -10.99
CA TYR A 49 18.41 -13.56 -10.39
C TYR A 49 18.94 -15.00 -10.29
N ARG A 50 18.06 -15.98 -10.08
CA ARG A 50 18.46 -17.40 -10.07
C ARG A 50 18.82 -17.89 -11.47
N GLU A 51 17.97 -17.58 -12.45
CA GLU A 51 18.23 -17.91 -13.87
C GLU A 51 19.56 -17.30 -14.34
N GLU A 52 19.84 -16.06 -13.93
CA GLU A 52 21.10 -15.38 -14.24
C GLU A 52 22.31 -16.03 -13.55
N GLU A 53 22.20 -16.40 -12.27
CA GLU A 53 23.27 -17.10 -11.54
C GLU A 53 23.62 -18.46 -12.17
N GLU A 54 22.62 -19.18 -12.65
CA GLU A 54 22.79 -20.43 -13.40
C GLU A 54 23.52 -20.21 -14.74
N LEU A 55 23.17 -19.15 -15.49
CA LEU A 55 23.86 -18.79 -16.72
C LEU A 55 25.33 -18.46 -16.47
N TYR A 56 25.63 -17.69 -15.41
CA TYR A 56 27.01 -17.40 -15.01
C TYR A 56 27.79 -18.67 -14.70
N TYR A 57 27.21 -19.58 -13.91
CA TYR A 57 27.82 -20.85 -13.56
C TYR A 57 28.15 -21.70 -14.79
N HIS A 58 27.22 -21.80 -15.75
CA HIS A 58 27.45 -22.53 -17.01
C HIS A 58 28.54 -21.89 -17.89
N ILE A 59 28.60 -20.55 -17.92
CA ILE A 59 29.60 -19.84 -18.71
C ILE A 59 31.00 -19.99 -18.10
N GLU A 60 31.13 -19.90 -16.78
CA GLU A 60 32.39 -20.18 -16.08
C GLU A 60 32.87 -21.62 -16.34
N GLN A 61 31.96 -22.61 -16.30
CA GLN A 61 32.28 -24.00 -16.64
C GLN A 61 32.76 -24.16 -18.10
N SER A 62 32.31 -23.31 -19.02
CA SER A 62 32.74 -23.31 -20.42
C SER A 62 34.12 -22.68 -20.65
N GLY A 63 34.78 -22.19 -19.60
CA GLY A 63 36.09 -21.55 -19.67
C GLY A 63 36.07 -20.13 -20.24
N ARG A 64 34.88 -19.54 -20.46
CA ARG A 64 34.72 -18.15 -20.89
C ARG A 64 34.49 -17.26 -19.67
N SER A 65 35.22 -16.15 -19.59
CA SER A 65 34.98 -15.11 -18.58
C SER A 65 34.04 -14.04 -19.15
N LEU A 66 32.89 -13.82 -18.50
CA LEU A 66 32.07 -12.65 -18.76
C LEU A 66 32.69 -11.45 -18.03
N GLY A 67 33.23 -10.51 -18.79
CA GLY A 67 33.90 -9.28 -18.31
C GLY A 67 33.00 -8.26 -17.61
N TRP A 68 31.91 -8.70 -16.97
CA TRP A 68 31.11 -7.92 -16.04
C TRP A 68 31.13 -8.66 -14.71
N ASN A 69 31.90 -8.13 -13.76
CA ASN A 69 32.20 -8.78 -12.47
C ASN A 69 30.91 -9.19 -11.76
N ALA A 70 30.80 -10.45 -11.34
CA ALA A 70 29.71 -10.94 -10.48
C ALA A 70 29.46 -10.07 -9.24
N SER A 71 30.47 -9.29 -8.80
CA SER A 71 30.34 -8.26 -7.77
C SER A 71 29.35 -7.15 -8.13
N SER A 72 29.43 -6.60 -9.36
CA SER A 72 28.56 -5.50 -9.82
C SER A 72 27.10 -5.94 -9.88
N TRP A 73 26.85 -7.20 -10.27
CA TRP A 73 25.50 -7.75 -10.25
C TRP A 73 24.93 -7.97 -8.85
N ARG A 74 25.75 -8.46 -7.91
CA ARG A 74 25.33 -8.57 -6.51
C ARG A 74 24.99 -7.20 -5.91
N GLU A 75 25.72 -6.16 -6.30
CA GLU A 75 25.45 -4.78 -5.90
C GLU A 75 24.13 -4.26 -6.47
N VAL A 76 23.89 -4.45 -7.78
CA VAL A 76 22.61 -4.10 -8.43
C VAL A 76 21.45 -4.84 -7.79
N ARG A 77 21.60 -6.16 -7.55
CA ARG A 77 20.59 -6.97 -6.84
C ARG A 77 20.28 -6.41 -5.46
N ARG A 78 21.31 -6.10 -4.67
CA ARG A 78 21.14 -5.52 -3.34
C ARG A 78 20.46 -4.16 -3.41
N ALA A 79 20.82 -3.32 -4.37
CA ALA A 79 20.21 -2.00 -4.57
C ALA A 79 18.73 -2.10 -4.93
N ILE A 80 18.35 -2.99 -5.87
CA ILE A 80 16.96 -3.19 -6.28
C ILE A 80 16.11 -3.74 -5.12
N LEU A 81 16.63 -4.74 -4.38
CA LEU A 81 15.94 -5.28 -3.21
C LEU A 81 15.79 -4.22 -2.10
N GLY A 82 16.82 -3.41 -1.87
CA GLY A 82 16.78 -2.31 -0.91
C GLY A 82 15.74 -1.27 -1.29
N PHE A 83 15.72 -0.84 -2.55
CA PHE A 83 14.74 0.11 -3.08
C PHE A 83 13.30 -0.43 -2.97
N SER A 84 13.07 -1.69 -3.36
CA SER A 84 11.75 -2.32 -3.25
C SER A 84 11.25 -2.35 -1.80
N ARG A 85 12.12 -2.67 -0.84
CA ARG A 85 11.77 -2.64 0.59
C ARG A 85 11.48 -1.24 1.10
N SER A 86 12.28 -0.25 0.75
CA SER A 86 12.02 1.13 1.18
C SER A 86 10.71 1.68 0.60
N GLN A 87 10.38 1.31 -0.65
CA GLN A 87 9.10 1.68 -1.26
C GLN A 87 7.92 1.03 -0.53
N LEU A 88 8.03 -0.25 -0.14
CA LEU A 88 7.02 -0.92 0.67
C LEU A 88 6.81 -0.24 2.01
N GLU A 89 7.89 0.05 2.74
CA GLU A 89 7.82 0.68 4.06
C GLU A 89 7.17 2.06 3.97
N GLN A 90 7.57 2.87 2.99
CA GLN A 90 6.98 4.19 2.75
C GLN A 90 5.48 4.07 2.42
N MET A 91 5.13 3.17 1.51
CA MET A 91 3.75 2.93 1.11
C MET A 91 2.89 2.46 2.30
N GLU A 92 3.38 1.53 3.12
CA GLU A 92 2.69 1.08 4.33
C GLU A 92 2.44 2.22 5.31
N GLN A 93 3.42 3.10 5.46
CA GLN A 93 3.30 4.28 6.31
C GLN A 93 2.24 5.25 5.76
N ASP A 94 2.24 5.50 4.45
CA ASP A 94 1.29 6.40 3.80
C ASP A 94 -0.15 5.90 3.95
N PHE A 95 -0.39 4.62 3.62
CA PHE A 95 -1.71 3.99 3.83
C PHE A 95 -2.15 4.03 5.29
N ARG A 96 -1.22 3.82 6.23
CA ARG A 96 -1.54 3.89 7.66
C ARG A 96 -1.93 5.31 8.07
N ASN A 97 -1.21 6.32 7.62
CA ASN A 97 -1.49 7.71 7.94
C ASN A 97 -2.86 8.13 7.40
N GLU A 98 -3.16 7.77 6.15
CA GLU A 98 -4.45 8.07 5.53
C GLU A 98 -5.61 7.33 6.21
N ALA A 99 -5.42 6.06 6.57
CA ALA A 99 -6.42 5.30 7.32
C ALA A 99 -6.73 5.93 8.68
N VAL A 100 -5.70 6.40 9.41
CA VAL A 100 -5.89 7.11 10.69
C VAL A 100 -6.67 8.41 10.48
N GLN A 101 -6.34 9.19 9.44
CA GLN A 101 -7.07 10.43 9.13
C GLN A 101 -8.55 10.16 8.82
N LEU A 102 -8.85 9.16 8.00
CA LEU A 102 -10.23 8.78 7.70
C LEU A 102 -10.98 8.30 8.97
N GLN A 103 -10.33 7.54 9.84
CA GLN A 103 -10.90 7.11 11.12
C GLN A 103 -11.20 8.29 12.05
N ASP A 104 -10.27 9.24 12.17
CA ASP A 104 -10.46 10.45 12.98
C ASP A 104 -11.64 11.31 12.47
N GLU A 105 -11.79 11.42 11.14
CA GLU A 105 -12.91 12.12 10.51
C GLU A 105 -14.24 11.41 10.75
N ILE A 106 -14.28 10.07 10.65
CA ILE A 106 -15.46 9.26 10.97
C ILE A 106 -15.85 9.45 12.43
N GLU A 107 -14.91 9.33 13.36
CA GLU A 107 -15.17 9.50 14.79
C GLU A 107 -15.69 10.90 15.11
N THR A 108 -15.13 11.93 14.47
CA THR A 108 -15.55 13.31 14.66
C THR A 108 -16.99 13.50 14.19
N ALA A 109 -17.32 13.00 12.98
CA ALA A 109 -18.68 13.07 12.45
C ALA A 109 -19.68 12.27 13.29
N GLN A 110 -19.29 11.12 13.84
CA GLN A 110 -20.10 10.33 14.77
C GLN A 110 -20.37 11.09 16.06
N LYS A 111 -19.34 11.70 16.67
CA LYS A 111 -19.48 12.54 17.87
C LYS A 111 -20.40 13.73 17.62
N GLU A 112 -20.25 14.41 16.48
CA GLU A 112 -21.14 15.51 16.08
C GLU A 112 -22.59 15.04 15.93
N ARG A 113 -22.80 13.89 15.30
CA ARG A 113 -24.14 13.33 15.09
C ARG A 113 -24.81 12.99 16.41
N ASP A 114 -24.06 12.34 17.31
CA ASP A 114 -24.57 11.85 18.59
C ASP A 114 -24.85 13.00 19.57
N ALA A 115 -24.24 14.17 19.36
CA ALA A 115 -24.53 15.38 20.11
C ALA A 115 -25.84 16.08 19.67
N LEU A 116 -26.48 15.68 18.57
CA LEU A 116 -27.69 16.32 18.07
C LEU A 116 -28.96 15.87 18.82
N PRO A 117 -29.78 16.80 19.36
CA PRO A 117 -31.02 16.48 20.07
C PRO A 117 -32.07 15.83 19.17
N TRP A 118 -32.87 14.90 19.71
CA TRP A 118 -33.93 14.17 18.99
C TRP A 118 -35.29 14.88 18.95
N ASP A 119 -35.31 16.16 19.33
CA ASP A 119 -36.52 17.00 19.45
C ASP A 119 -37.18 17.34 18.11
#